data_AF-A0A1G7IJ84-F1
#
_entry.id   AF-A0A1G7IJ84-F1
#
_cell.length_a   1.000
_cell.length_b   1.000
_cell.length_c   1.000
_cell.angle_alpha   90.00
_cell.angle_beta   90.00
_cell.angle_gamma   90.00
#
_symmetry.space_group_name_H-M   'P 1'
#
loop_
_entity.id
_entity.type
_entity.pdbx_description
1 polymer ?
#
loop_
_entity_poly.entity_id
_entity_poly.type
_entity_poly.pdbx_seq_one_letter_code
_entity_poly.pdbx_strand_id
1 'polypeptide(L)'
;TRPTVRWTTIVRAALLCGTALAPWPAMAADYEIRGTTETVDGNGGGTLASPWTVGDRLRITNSGTLRVINGGQVTSSRAYLTDGATVTVTGHGSTWTTSGRTYVATDENNTAIMDIRDGATATTHGVTLGEGVGDKGTLTVTGHGTSWTSTGTRNAYVGYYGEGHLTVSDGASFKSPGLVVGYLPPQFGVIGGTGTVTLTDGGTISIDSGTGTLKLGSGPRTTGTLNIGAAAGDTPAAPGDLNAATVTLGSGSFNLIRGKGLVVFNHNSEDYTFSADIDGIGDVDVYSGVTTYTGTMGSNVTTTLRGGTFILNGSMESATLNGGGLYINGSLGSLTFQSGTLGGNTIPFGFTVPSGSVLAPG
;
A
#
# COMPACT_ATOMS: atom_id res chain seq x y z
N THR A 1 -20.78 -11.62 43.51
CA THR A 1 -21.28 -10.39 42.87
C THR A 1 -20.11 -9.46 42.65
N ARG A 2 -19.64 -9.32 41.40
CA ARG A 2 -18.47 -8.49 41.03
C ARG A 2 -18.89 -7.01 40.99
N PRO A 3 -18.11 -6.06 41.52
CA PRO A 3 -18.42 -4.64 41.37
C PRO A 3 -17.97 -4.16 39.98
N THR A 4 -18.89 -3.45 39.33
CA THR A 4 -18.74 -2.75 38.06
C THR A 4 -17.93 -1.46 38.27
N VAL A 5 -16.80 -1.31 37.59
CA VAL A 5 -16.07 -0.03 37.51
C VAL A 5 -16.66 0.77 36.35
N ARG A 6 -17.33 1.88 36.66
CA ARG A 6 -17.76 2.87 35.67
C ARG A 6 -16.60 3.83 35.41
N TRP A 7 -16.16 3.89 34.16
CA TRP A 7 -15.24 4.93 33.69
C TRP A 7 -16.03 6.22 33.46
N THR A 8 -15.75 7.25 34.25
CA THR A 8 -16.31 8.59 34.05
C THR A 8 -15.52 9.34 32.99
N THR A 9 -16.19 9.65 31.89
CA THR A 9 -15.85 10.63 30.87
C THR A 9 -15.44 11.97 31.50
N ILE A 10 -14.25 12.49 31.17
CA ILE A 10 -13.84 13.84 31.54
C ILE A 10 -14.60 14.83 30.65
N VAL A 11 -15.62 15.48 31.21
CA VAL A 11 -16.27 16.66 30.63
C VAL A 11 -15.41 17.89 30.97
N ARG A 12 -15.10 18.70 29.96
CA ARG A 12 -14.28 19.92 30.07
C ARG A 12 -14.87 20.88 31.12
N ALA A 13 -14.12 21.18 32.17
CA ALA A 13 -14.40 22.27 33.10
C ALA A 13 -13.73 23.55 32.58
N ALA A 14 -14.54 24.58 32.29
CA ALA A 14 -14.06 25.95 32.18
C ALA A 14 -13.75 26.47 33.60
N LEU A 15 -12.52 26.93 33.84
CA LEU A 15 -12.13 27.52 35.12
C LEU A 15 -11.74 29.00 34.92
N LEU A 16 -12.48 29.90 35.58
CA LEU A 16 -12.12 31.30 35.77
C LEU A 16 -11.35 31.46 37.10
N CYS A 17 -10.20 32.14 37.03
CA CYS A 17 -9.39 32.77 38.10
C CYS A 17 -8.74 31.93 39.22
N GLY A 18 -7.41 32.13 39.37
CA GLY A 18 -6.74 32.08 40.69
C GLY A 18 -5.36 31.45 40.72
N THR A 19 -4.31 32.26 40.59
CA THR A 19 -2.87 31.97 40.86
C THR A 19 -2.15 30.95 39.95
N ALA A 20 -1.13 31.45 39.26
CA ALA A 20 -0.28 30.72 38.32
C ALA A 20 0.69 29.77 39.04
N LEU A 21 0.29 28.51 39.17
CA LEU A 21 1.18 27.40 38.91
C LEU A 21 0.99 27.07 37.43
N ALA A 22 2.02 27.21 36.60
CA ALA A 22 1.94 26.79 35.21
C ALA A 22 1.57 25.29 35.20
N PRO A 23 0.35 24.90 34.77
CA PRO A 23 0.06 23.49 34.64
C PRO A 23 0.97 23.00 33.53
N TRP A 24 1.85 22.05 33.84
CA TRP A 24 2.37 21.18 32.79
C TRP A 24 1.16 20.68 32.02
N PRO A 25 1.12 20.80 30.68
CA PRO A 25 -0.04 20.36 29.94
C PRO A 25 -0.28 18.90 30.33
N ALA A 26 -1.42 18.65 30.97
CA ALA A 26 -1.82 17.32 31.36
C ALA A 26 -1.93 16.53 30.06
N MET A 27 -0.91 15.72 29.76
CA MET A 27 -0.94 14.85 28.60
C MET A 27 -2.05 13.83 28.84
N ALA A 28 -3.17 13.96 28.13
CA ALA A 28 -4.18 12.93 28.14
C ALA A 28 -3.51 11.65 27.61
N ALA A 29 -3.50 10.58 28.42
CA ALA A 29 -2.93 9.31 28.02
C ALA A 29 -3.68 8.79 26.78
N ASP A 30 -4.97 8.50 26.89
CA ASP A 30 -5.77 8.17 25.72
C ASP A 30 -6.68 9.35 25.34
N TYR A 31 -6.85 9.59 24.04
CA TYR A 31 -7.82 10.55 23.50
C TYR A 31 -8.69 9.87 22.45
N GLU A 32 -9.98 10.17 22.46
CA GLU A 32 -10.96 9.57 21.57
C GLU A 32 -11.81 10.64 20.87
N ILE A 33 -11.85 10.56 19.53
CA ILE A 33 -12.76 11.33 18.67
C ILE A 33 -13.91 10.40 18.30
N ARG A 34 -15.12 10.67 18.82
CA ARG A 34 -16.31 9.83 18.61
C ARG A 34 -17.42 10.61 17.94
N GLY A 35 -17.69 10.35 16.66
CA GLY A 35 -18.78 10.99 15.92
C GLY A 35 -18.73 12.51 15.82
N THR A 36 -17.59 13.10 16.16
CA THR A 36 -17.33 14.54 16.00
C THR A 36 -16.24 14.77 14.97
N THR A 37 -16.15 15.99 14.48
CA THR A 37 -15.00 16.45 13.69
C THR A 37 -14.08 17.27 14.58
N GLU A 38 -12.83 16.86 14.68
CA GLU A 38 -11.77 17.67 15.27
C GLU A 38 -10.83 18.21 14.19
N THR A 39 -10.33 19.42 14.39
CA THR A 39 -9.39 20.08 13.48
C THR A 39 -8.20 20.63 14.24
N VAL A 40 -7.00 20.26 13.78
CA VAL A 40 -5.71 20.83 14.20
C VAL A 40 -5.24 21.72 13.06
N ASP A 41 -5.37 23.04 13.26
CA ASP A 41 -4.97 24.06 12.29
C ASP A 41 -3.68 24.74 12.76
N GLY A 42 -2.63 24.71 11.93
CA GLY A 42 -1.34 25.34 12.24
C GLY A 42 -1.39 26.87 12.32
N ASN A 43 -2.38 27.51 11.71
CA ASN A 43 -2.63 28.95 11.80
C ASN A 43 -3.52 29.32 13.01
N GLY A 44 -3.98 28.33 13.78
CA GLY A 44 -4.97 28.51 14.85
C GLY A 44 -6.41 28.45 14.35
N GLY A 45 -7.38 28.49 15.28
CA GLY A 45 -8.80 28.41 14.94
C GLY A 45 -9.35 26.98 14.76
N GLY A 46 -8.51 25.95 14.86
CA GLY A 46 -8.93 24.56 14.99
C GLY A 46 -9.63 24.29 16.33
N THR A 47 -10.34 23.16 16.42
CA THR A 47 -10.97 22.69 17.67
C THR A 47 -9.94 22.15 18.67
N LEU A 48 -8.74 21.83 18.19
CA LEU A 48 -7.58 21.38 18.93
C LEU A 48 -6.38 22.28 18.62
N ALA A 49 -5.48 22.43 19.61
CA ALA A 49 -4.29 23.25 19.47
C ALA A 49 -3.28 22.66 18.48
N SER A 50 -2.40 23.47 17.92
CA SER A 50 -1.23 23.03 17.14
C SER A 50 0.04 23.56 17.81
N PRO A 51 1.02 22.71 18.18
CA PRO A 51 1.01 21.25 18.07
C PRO A 51 0.04 20.58 19.06
N TRP A 52 -0.56 19.46 18.64
CA TRP A 52 -1.38 18.60 19.48
C TRP A 52 -0.63 17.31 19.82
N THR A 53 -0.42 17.04 21.11
CA THR A 53 0.21 15.80 21.57
C THR A 53 -0.76 14.97 22.42
N VAL A 54 -1.00 13.75 21.99
CA VAL A 54 -1.71 12.69 22.73
C VAL A 54 -0.65 11.80 23.39
N GLY A 55 -0.77 11.56 24.70
CA GLY A 55 0.28 10.88 25.48
C GLY A 55 0.46 9.39 25.16
N ASP A 56 -0.62 8.70 24.83
CA ASP A 56 -0.69 7.27 24.50
C ASP A 56 -1.53 7.07 23.22
N ARG A 57 -2.77 6.57 23.30
CA ARG A 57 -3.54 6.19 22.11
C ARG A 57 -4.48 7.30 21.64
N LEU A 58 -4.39 7.63 20.35
CA LEU A 58 -5.43 8.37 19.65
C LEU A 58 -6.41 7.39 18.99
N ARG A 59 -7.68 7.44 19.39
CA ARG A 59 -8.75 6.66 18.79
C ARG A 59 -9.71 7.56 18.03
N ILE A 60 -10.11 7.14 16.85
CA ILE A 60 -11.10 7.82 16.01
C ILE A 60 -12.13 6.78 15.62
N THR A 61 -13.40 7.01 15.94
CA THR A 61 -14.47 6.00 15.86
C THR A 61 -15.85 6.63 15.66
N ASN A 62 -16.86 5.82 15.34
CA ASN A 62 -18.25 6.21 15.16
C ASN A 62 -18.41 7.37 14.18
N SER A 63 -17.81 7.24 13.00
CA SER A 63 -17.72 8.28 11.97
C SER A 63 -17.02 9.57 12.43
N GLY A 64 -16.15 9.45 13.45
CA GLY A 64 -15.28 10.54 13.90
C GLY A 64 -14.32 10.97 12.79
N THR A 65 -14.05 12.27 12.73
CA THR A 65 -13.17 12.86 11.71
C THR A 65 -12.06 13.66 12.36
N LEU A 66 -10.83 13.51 11.86
CA LEU A 66 -9.71 14.37 12.25
C LEU A 66 -9.09 15.03 11.01
N ARG A 67 -9.00 16.36 11.06
CA ARG A 67 -8.37 17.17 10.02
C ARG A 67 -7.11 17.82 10.58
N VAL A 68 -5.97 17.60 9.93
CA VAL A 68 -4.70 18.25 10.24
C VAL A 68 -4.33 19.11 9.04
N ILE A 69 -4.41 20.43 9.21
CA ILE A 69 -4.38 21.38 8.09
C ILE A 69 -3.45 22.55 8.36
N ASN A 70 -3.04 23.25 7.30
CA ASN A 70 -2.34 24.53 7.36
C ASN A 70 -1.09 24.52 8.27
N GLY A 71 -0.28 23.46 8.23
CA GLY A 71 0.88 23.33 9.11
C GLY A 71 0.56 22.76 10.50
N GLY A 72 -0.64 22.23 10.70
CA GLY A 72 -1.06 21.56 11.93
C GLY A 72 -0.18 20.36 12.26
N GLN A 73 0.12 20.14 13.54
CA GLN A 73 1.00 19.05 13.96
C GLN A 73 0.30 18.15 14.97
N VAL A 74 0.28 16.85 14.72
CA VAL A 74 -0.29 15.84 15.63
C VAL A 74 0.76 14.81 15.99
N THR A 75 0.89 14.51 17.28
CA THR A 75 1.74 13.44 17.80
C THR A 75 0.94 12.51 18.70
N SER A 76 1.10 11.20 18.55
CA SER A 76 0.55 10.20 19.48
C SER A 76 1.49 8.99 19.63
N SER A 77 1.29 8.13 20.64
CA SER A 77 2.04 6.89 20.72
C SER A 77 1.53 5.85 19.72
N ARG A 78 0.20 5.72 19.58
CA ARG A 78 -0.45 4.87 18.59
C ARG A 78 -1.73 5.52 18.10
N ALA A 79 -2.18 5.15 16.91
CA ALA A 79 -3.45 5.59 16.37
C ALA A 79 -4.30 4.43 15.90
N TYR A 80 -5.60 4.47 16.23
CA TYR A 80 -6.60 3.48 15.84
C TYR A 80 -7.77 4.19 15.19
N LEU A 81 -8.00 3.90 13.92
CA LEU A 81 -9.15 4.39 13.15
C LEU A 81 -10.09 3.22 12.95
N THR A 82 -11.33 3.35 13.38
CA THR A 82 -12.35 2.29 13.34
C THR A 82 -13.74 2.88 13.08
N ASP A 83 -14.75 2.03 12.82
CA ASP A 83 -16.16 2.40 12.73
C ASP A 83 -16.44 3.69 11.91
N GLY A 84 -16.02 3.72 10.64
CA GLY A 84 -16.24 4.83 9.72
C GLY A 84 -15.31 6.03 9.93
N ALA A 85 -14.24 5.89 10.73
CA ALA A 85 -13.28 6.96 10.97
C ALA A 85 -12.64 7.50 9.71
N THR A 86 -12.51 8.83 9.64
CA THR A 86 -11.85 9.54 8.54
C THR A 86 -10.75 10.45 9.06
N VAL A 87 -9.54 10.32 8.50
CA VAL A 87 -8.41 11.21 8.81
C VAL A 87 -7.92 11.87 7.54
N THR A 88 -7.74 13.19 7.58
CA THR A 88 -7.10 13.94 6.50
C THR A 88 -5.95 14.77 7.06
N VAL A 89 -4.75 14.56 6.53
CA VAL A 89 -3.57 15.39 6.79
C VAL A 89 -3.21 16.07 5.48
N THR A 90 -3.38 17.39 5.40
CA THR A 90 -3.25 18.13 4.14
C THR A 90 -2.56 19.48 4.35
N GLY A 91 -1.85 19.92 3.32
CA GLY A 91 -1.17 21.20 3.27
C GLY A 91 0.28 21.10 3.71
N HIS A 92 1.12 21.92 3.07
CA HIS A 92 2.55 21.98 3.34
C HIS A 92 2.84 22.24 4.83
N GLY A 93 3.71 21.41 5.41
CA GLY A 93 4.11 21.50 6.82
C GLY A 93 3.12 20.86 7.80
N SER A 94 1.95 20.38 7.35
CA SER A 94 1.07 19.59 8.21
C SER A 94 1.72 18.24 8.50
N THR A 95 1.76 17.84 9.77
CA THR A 95 2.45 16.62 10.20
C THR A 95 1.59 15.69 11.05
N TRP A 96 1.78 14.39 10.81
CA TRP A 96 1.24 13.30 11.62
C TRP A 96 2.35 12.40 12.11
N THR A 97 2.57 12.34 13.42
CA THR A 97 3.65 11.56 14.01
C THR A 97 3.12 10.52 14.99
N THR A 98 3.54 9.26 14.82
CA THR A 98 3.30 8.19 15.78
C THR A 98 4.59 7.46 16.18
N SER A 99 4.81 7.30 17.49
CA SER A 99 5.94 6.51 18.01
C SER A 99 5.69 4.99 17.96
N GLY A 100 4.51 4.59 17.50
CA GLY A 100 4.05 3.22 17.37
C GLY A 100 3.33 3.00 16.05
N ARG A 101 2.59 1.90 15.96
CA ARG A 101 1.84 1.53 14.75
C ARG A 101 0.56 2.36 14.64
N THR A 102 0.23 2.73 13.41
CA THR A 102 -1.08 3.26 13.03
C THR A 102 -1.93 2.15 12.41
N TYR A 103 -3.16 2.01 12.90
CA TYR A 103 -4.13 1.03 12.44
C TYR A 103 -5.28 1.75 11.74
N VAL A 104 -5.53 1.39 10.48
CA VAL A 104 -6.63 1.91 9.68
C VAL A 104 -7.60 0.75 9.41
N ALA A 105 -8.76 0.82 10.06
CA ALA A 105 -9.73 -0.25 10.21
C ALA A 105 -9.18 -1.40 11.08
N THR A 106 -9.75 -1.48 12.27
CA THR A 106 -9.42 -2.42 13.35
C THR A 106 -10.67 -2.69 14.17
N ASP A 107 -10.69 -3.78 14.94
CA ASP A 107 -11.77 -4.20 15.85
C ASP A 107 -12.97 -4.93 15.19
N GLU A 108 -12.73 -5.62 14.07
CA GLU A 108 -13.67 -6.51 13.32
C GLU A 108 -14.86 -5.83 12.61
N ASN A 109 -15.01 -6.10 11.31
CA ASN A 109 -16.06 -5.55 10.43
C ASN A 109 -16.11 -4.01 10.38
N ASN A 110 -14.97 -3.34 10.55
CA ASN A 110 -14.87 -1.89 10.53
C ASN A 110 -14.36 -1.34 9.20
N THR A 111 -14.72 -0.10 8.89
CA THR A 111 -14.14 0.64 7.77
C THR A 111 -13.45 1.89 8.29
N ALA A 112 -12.34 2.29 7.65
CA ALA A 112 -11.70 3.56 7.95
C ALA A 112 -10.86 4.05 6.77
N ILE A 113 -10.74 5.38 6.67
CA ILE A 113 -10.02 6.06 5.59
C ILE A 113 -9.02 7.03 6.19
N MET A 114 -7.81 7.03 5.63
CA MET A 114 -6.77 8.00 5.95
C MET A 114 -6.18 8.56 4.66
N ASP A 115 -6.16 9.89 4.53
CA ASP A 115 -5.59 10.60 3.39
C ASP A 115 -4.46 11.52 3.84
N ILE A 116 -3.28 11.36 3.25
CA ILE A 116 -2.15 12.29 3.39
C ILE A 116 -1.93 12.94 2.03
N ARG A 117 -1.98 14.27 1.97
CA ARG A 117 -1.92 15.00 0.69
C ARG A 117 -1.38 16.42 0.75
N ASP A 118 -1.19 17.02 -0.43
CA ASP A 118 -0.84 18.43 -0.63
C ASP A 118 0.41 18.89 0.16
N GLY A 119 1.48 18.08 0.14
CA GLY A 119 2.74 18.41 0.81
C GLY A 119 2.78 18.09 2.31
N ALA A 120 1.81 17.32 2.81
CA ALA A 120 1.80 16.84 4.20
C ALA A 120 2.81 15.69 4.43
N THR A 121 3.23 15.52 5.67
CA THR A 121 4.19 14.46 6.06
C THR A 121 3.65 13.60 7.20
N ALA A 122 3.68 12.29 7.03
CA ALA A 122 3.37 11.30 8.06
C ALA A 122 4.61 10.49 8.44
N THR A 123 4.92 10.41 9.74
CA THR A 123 6.02 9.60 10.28
C THR A 123 5.47 8.63 11.33
N THR A 124 5.61 7.32 11.11
CA THR A 124 5.04 6.29 11.99
C THR A 124 6.04 5.17 12.26
N HIS A 125 5.78 4.26 13.21
CA HIS A 125 6.56 3.03 13.33
C HIS A 125 5.98 1.85 12.50
N GLY A 126 5.16 2.18 11.50
CA GLY A 126 4.49 1.24 10.61
C GLY A 126 2.98 1.46 10.56
N VAL A 127 2.37 0.87 9.54
CA VAL A 127 0.92 0.95 9.30
C VAL A 127 0.34 -0.44 9.08
N THR A 128 -0.89 -0.66 9.55
CA THR A 128 -1.72 -1.82 9.21
C THR A 128 -3.06 -1.32 8.68
N LEU A 129 -3.42 -1.77 7.47
CA LEU A 129 -4.72 -1.52 6.85
C LEU A 129 -5.54 -2.81 6.88
N GLY A 130 -6.74 -2.77 7.46
CA GLY A 130 -7.60 -3.94 7.61
C GLY A 130 -6.98 -4.98 8.55
N GLU A 131 -6.88 -4.65 9.85
CA GLU A 131 -6.26 -5.55 10.83
C GLU A 131 -7.06 -6.84 10.99
N GLY A 132 -8.36 -6.75 11.29
CA GLY A 132 -9.24 -7.86 11.62
C GLY A 132 -10.08 -8.39 10.45
N VAL A 133 -10.77 -9.51 10.67
CA VAL A 133 -11.65 -10.11 9.65
C VAL A 133 -12.82 -9.15 9.36
N GLY A 134 -13.09 -8.94 8.07
CA GLY A 134 -14.13 -8.02 7.61
C GLY A 134 -13.74 -6.54 7.69
N ASP A 135 -12.60 -6.19 8.28
CA ASP A 135 -12.11 -4.81 8.31
C ASP A 135 -11.71 -4.35 6.90
N LYS A 136 -11.96 -3.08 6.57
CA LYS A 136 -11.59 -2.44 5.29
C LYS A 136 -10.86 -1.13 5.55
N GLY A 137 -9.54 -1.16 5.43
CA GLY A 137 -8.69 0.01 5.64
C GLY A 137 -8.20 0.61 4.32
N THR A 138 -8.40 1.92 4.15
CA THR A 138 -7.89 2.65 2.97
C THR A 138 -6.90 3.73 3.38
N LEU A 139 -5.74 3.75 2.74
CA LEU A 139 -4.73 4.80 2.88
C LEU A 139 -4.39 5.38 1.50
N THR A 140 -4.57 6.68 1.35
CA THR A 140 -4.12 7.44 0.16
C THR A 140 -2.95 8.33 0.53
N VAL A 141 -1.87 8.27 -0.22
CA VAL A 141 -0.73 9.18 -0.14
C VAL A 141 -0.53 9.83 -1.51
N THR A 142 -0.98 11.07 -1.66
CA THR A 142 -1.06 11.75 -2.97
C THR A 142 -0.48 13.16 -2.94
N GLY A 143 0.06 13.60 -4.08
CA GLY A 143 0.49 14.97 -4.30
C GLY A 143 1.99 15.17 -4.08
N HIS A 144 2.57 16.04 -4.87
CA HIS A 144 4.00 16.32 -4.84
C HIS A 144 4.43 16.85 -3.46
N GLY A 145 5.55 16.32 -2.95
CA GLY A 145 6.08 16.66 -1.63
C GLY A 145 5.33 16.00 -0.46
N THR A 146 4.26 15.27 -0.73
CA THR A 146 3.59 14.45 0.29
C THR A 146 4.43 13.21 0.59
N SER A 147 4.59 12.87 1.86
CA SER A 147 5.33 11.67 2.24
C SER A 147 4.76 10.89 3.42
N TRP A 148 4.92 9.58 3.36
CA TRP A 148 4.75 8.66 4.49
C TRP A 148 6.08 7.95 4.75
N THR A 149 6.57 8.00 5.98
CA THR A 149 7.80 7.29 6.39
C THR A 149 7.53 6.41 7.60
N SER A 150 7.82 5.11 7.46
CA SER A 150 7.83 4.18 8.58
C SER A 150 9.26 4.03 9.13
N THR A 151 9.49 4.48 10.36
CA THR A 151 10.82 4.50 11.02
C THR A 151 11.12 3.27 11.88
N GLY A 152 10.11 2.43 12.13
CA GLY A 152 10.29 1.17 12.86
C GLY A 152 10.97 0.10 12.00
N THR A 153 11.27 -1.06 12.60
CA THR A 153 11.80 -2.25 11.91
C THR A 153 10.71 -3.22 11.43
N ARG A 154 9.44 -2.89 11.70
CA ARG A 154 8.30 -3.75 11.37
C ARG A 154 7.76 -3.41 9.99
N ASN A 155 7.29 -4.43 9.29
CA ASN A 155 6.64 -4.25 7.98
C ASN A 155 5.36 -3.40 8.09
N ALA A 156 5.08 -2.67 7.03
CA ALA A 156 3.74 -2.20 6.72
C ALA A 156 2.90 -3.38 6.21
N TYR A 157 1.61 -3.40 6.58
CA TYR A 157 0.67 -4.43 6.15
C TYR A 157 -0.54 -3.79 5.48
N VAL A 158 -0.89 -4.30 4.31
CA VAL A 158 -2.06 -3.90 3.53
C VAL A 158 -2.93 -5.14 3.36
N GLY A 159 -4.05 -5.20 4.08
CA GLY A 159 -4.89 -6.40 4.16
C GLY A 159 -4.25 -7.46 5.05
N TYR A 160 -4.34 -7.28 6.37
CA TYR A 160 -3.84 -8.25 7.35
C TYR A 160 -4.83 -9.43 7.44
N TYR A 161 -5.81 -9.45 8.34
CA TYR A 161 -6.92 -10.40 8.23
C TYR A 161 -8.04 -9.91 7.30
N GLY A 162 -8.14 -8.59 7.11
CA GLY A 162 -9.20 -7.95 6.34
C GLY A 162 -8.77 -7.51 4.93
N GLU A 163 -9.48 -6.51 4.42
CA GLU A 163 -9.18 -5.81 3.18
C GLU A 163 -8.35 -4.55 3.46
N GLY A 164 -7.28 -4.36 2.69
CA GLY A 164 -6.47 -3.14 2.74
C GLY A 164 -6.21 -2.58 1.35
N HIS A 165 -6.29 -1.26 1.24
CA HIS A 165 -6.02 -0.54 0.00
C HIS A 165 -5.03 0.59 0.26
N LEU A 166 -3.89 0.56 -0.44
CA LEU A 166 -2.90 1.62 -0.43
C LEU A 166 -2.75 2.20 -1.84
N THR A 167 -2.98 3.49 -1.98
CA THR A 167 -2.70 4.23 -3.21
C THR A 167 -1.60 5.24 -2.95
N VAL A 168 -0.56 5.23 -3.80
CA VAL A 168 0.48 6.26 -3.82
C VAL A 168 0.50 6.88 -5.21
N SER A 169 0.28 8.19 -5.28
CA SER A 169 0.08 8.89 -6.55
C SER A 169 0.67 10.30 -6.59
N ASP A 170 0.66 10.89 -7.78
CA ASP A 170 0.95 12.32 -8.04
C ASP A 170 2.31 12.76 -7.47
N GLY A 171 3.34 11.93 -7.63
CA GLY A 171 4.69 12.19 -7.14
C GLY A 171 4.90 12.06 -5.63
N ALA A 172 3.93 11.53 -4.89
CA ALA A 172 4.07 11.27 -3.46
C ALA A 172 5.01 10.09 -3.16
N SER A 173 5.55 10.03 -1.93
CA SER A 173 6.49 8.98 -1.51
C SER A 173 6.01 8.19 -0.29
N PHE A 174 6.04 6.87 -0.36
CA PHE A 174 5.80 5.97 0.77
C PHE A 174 7.06 5.13 1.04
N LYS A 175 7.58 5.20 2.28
CA LYS A 175 8.81 4.52 2.69
C LYS A 175 8.55 3.58 3.86
N SER A 176 9.07 2.36 3.76
CA SER A 176 8.95 1.33 4.81
C SER A 176 10.14 0.38 4.78
N PRO A 177 10.58 -0.20 5.92
CA PRO A 177 11.57 -1.28 5.91
C PRO A 177 11.07 -2.55 5.19
N GLY A 178 9.75 -2.72 5.07
CA GLY A 178 9.12 -3.87 4.44
C GLY A 178 7.65 -3.62 4.17
N LEU A 179 7.10 -4.25 3.13
CA LEU A 179 5.68 -4.14 2.80
C LEU A 179 5.11 -5.53 2.47
N VAL A 180 4.00 -5.87 3.12
CA VAL A 180 3.28 -7.11 2.90
C VAL A 180 1.83 -6.79 2.54
N VAL A 181 1.36 -7.37 1.43
CA VAL A 181 0.06 -7.10 0.83
C VAL A 181 -0.71 -8.41 0.77
N GLY A 182 -1.83 -8.50 1.50
CA GLY A 182 -2.51 -9.75 1.81
C GLY A 182 -1.65 -10.62 2.75
N TYR A 183 -1.97 -10.64 4.05
CA TYR A 183 -1.13 -11.31 5.05
C TYR A 183 -1.90 -12.11 6.08
N LEU A 184 -1.70 -13.42 6.14
CA LEU A 184 -2.23 -14.26 7.20
C LEU A 184 -1.09 -14.85 8.04
N PRO A 185 -0.98 -14.55 9.35
CA PRO A 185 0.03 -15.15 10.19
C PRO A 185 -0.21 -16.67 10.33
N PRO A 186 0.86 -17.48 10.45
CA PRO A 186 0.78 -18.96 10.36
C PRO A 186 -0.11 -19.68 11.39
N GLN A 187 -0.58 -18.98 12.42
CA GLN A 187 -1.27 -19.56 13.58
C GLN A 187 -2.79 -19.38 13.54
N PHE A 188 -3.35 -18.67 12.56
CA PHE A 188 -4.77 -18.28 12.57
C PHE A 188 -5.45 -18.47 11.20
N GLY A 189 -6.63 -19.10 11.20
CA GLY A 189 -7.73 -18.74 10.31
C GLY A 189 -7.93 -19.50 8.99
N VAL A 190 -9.22 -19.59 8.61
CA VAL A 190 -9.75 -20.17 7.37
C VAL A 190 -9.97 -19.13 6.24
N ILE A 191 -9.75 -17.84 6.50
CA ILE A 191 -9.88 -16.73 5.55
C ILE A 191 -8.59 -15.89 5.62
N GLY A 192 -7.96 -15.63 4.47
CA GLY A 192 -6.76 -14.80 4.38
C GLY A 192 -7.10 -13.37 3.98
N GLY A 193 -6.30 -12.40 4.43
CA GLY A 193 -6.48 -11.01 4.05
C GLY A 193 -6.27 -10.75 2.56
N THR A 194 -6.92 -9.70 2.09
CA THR A 194 -6.82 -9.20 0.72
C THR A 194 -6.20 -7.81 0.74
N GLY A 195 -5.08 -7.64 0.06
CA GLY A 195 -4.41 -6.36 -0.06
C GLY A 195 -4.30 -5.92 -1.51
N THR A 196 -4.46 -4.62 -1.75
CA THR A 196 -4.15 -4.00 -3.03
C THR A 196 -3.27 -2.78 -2.81
N VAL A 197 -2.19 -2.70 -3.58
CA VAL A 197 -1.34 -1.52 -3.70
C VAL A 197 -1.44 -1.01 -5.13
N THR A 198 -1.69 0.29 -5.29
CA THR A 198 -1.69 0.97 -6.59
C THR A 198 -0.64 2.07 -6.60
N LEU A 199 0.29 1.98 -7.55
CA LEU A 199 1.32 2.98 -7.85
C LEU A 199 0.96 3.64 -9.19
N THR A 200 0.57 4.91 -9.16
CA THR A 200 0.12 5.66 -10.34
C THR A 200 0.71 7.06 -10.36
N ASP A 201 0.70 7.72 -11.51
CA ASP A 201 0.99 9.15 -11.68
C ASP A 201 2.30 9.58 -10.99
N GLY A 202 3.36 8.78 -11.13
CA GLY A 202 4.68 9.04 -10.55
C GLY A 202 4.79 8.85 -9.04
N GLY A 203 3.77 8.32 -8.36
CA GLY A 203 3.85 7.94 -6.95
C GLY A 203 4.92 6.86 -6.73
N THR A 204 5.70 6.94 -5.65
CA THR A 204 6.81 6.03 -5.38
C THR A 204 6.65 5.28 -4.06
N ILE A 205 6.78 3.95 -4.08
CA ILE A 205 7.03 3.15 -2.88
C ILE A 205 8.51 2.77 -2.83
N SER A 206 9.18 3.04 -1.70
CA SER A 206 10.55 2.58 -1.45
C SER A 206 10.60 1.65 -0.25
N ILE A 207 11.12 0.44 -0.48
CA ILE A 207 11.24 -0.60 0.54
C ILE A 207 12.70 -0.79 0.90
N ASP A 208 13.03 -0.51 2.17
CA ASP A 208 14.40 -0.57 2.70
C ASP A 208 15.40 0.15 1.77
N SER A 209 15.06 1.37 1.34
CA SER A 209 15.87 2.16 0.41
C SER A 209 16.21 1.46 -0.92
N GLY A 210 15.38 0.50 -1.36
CA GLY A 210 15.56 -0.26 -2.60
C GLY A 210 16.17 -1.65 -2.41
N THR A 211 16.62 -2.01 -1.22
CA THR A 211 17.18 -3.36 -0.95
C THR A 211 16.17 -4.35 -0.41
N GLY A 212 14.96 -3.88 -0.09
CA GLY A 212 13.95 -4.68 0.59
C GLY A 212 13.05 -5.48 -0.35
N THR A 213 12.12 -6.21 0.27
CA THR A 213 11.18 -7.10 -0.42
C THR A 213 9.73 -6.64 -0.24
N LEU A 214 8.99 -6.55 -1.35
CA LEU A 214 7.54 -6.51 -1.37
C LEU A 214 7.00 -7.94 -1.36
N LYS A 215 6.10 -8.29 -0.44
CA LYS A 215 5.46 -9.61 -0.41
C LYS A 215 3.98 -9.48 -0.78
N LEU A 216 3.53 -10.27 -1.76
CA LEU A 216 2.15 -10.31 -2.23
C LEU A 216 1.55 -11.69 -1.94
N GLY A 217 0.41 -11.73 -1.25
CA GLY A 217 -0.26 -12.98 -0.88
C GLY A 217 0.59 -13.82 0.07
N SER A 218 0.88 -13.29 1.26
CA SER A 218 1.69 -13.96 2.29
C SER A 218 0.81 -14.77 3.25
N GLY A 219 0.72 -16.07 3.02
CA GLY A 219 -0.03 -17.01 3.87
C GLY A 219 -1.23 -17.65 3.14
N PRO A 220 -1.83 -18.71 3.71
CA PRO A 220 -2.89 -19.45 3.02
C PRO A 220 -4.12 -18.58 2.73
N ARG A 221 -4.70 -18.71 1.54
CA ARG A 221 -5.95 -18.03 1.12
C ARG A 221 -5.88 -16.50 1.11
N THR A 222 -4.69 -15.94 1.20
CA THR A 222 -4.49 -14.48 1.06
C THR A 222 -4.47 -14.10 -0.41
N THR A 223 -4.77 -12.84 -0.70
CA THR A 223 -4.59 -12.26 -2.04
C THR A 223 -3.83 -10.95 -1.89
N GLY A 224 -2.75 -10.77 -2.64
CA GLY A 224 -2.00 -9.53 -2.71
C GLY A 224 -1.83 -9.10 -4.15
N THR A 225 -2.24 -7.87 -4.46
CA THR A 225 -2.13 -7.31 -5.80
C THR A 225 -1.28 -6.04 -5.77
N LEU A 226 -0.32 -5.94 -6.69
CA LEU A 226 0.38 -4.71 -7.04
C LEU A 226 -0.10 -4.25 -8.41
N ASN A 227 -0.65 -3.05 -8.51
CA ASN A 227 -0.97 -2.39 -9.76
C ASN A 227 0.07 -1.31 -10.06
N ILE A 228 0.66 -1.36 -11.25
CA ILE A 228 1.44 -0.27 -11.83
C ILE A 228 0.56 0.43 -12.87
N GLY A 229 0.21 1.68 -12.58
CA GLY A 229 -0.85 2.43 -13.26
C GLY A 229 -2.21 2.11 -12.65
N ALA A 230 -3.10 1.50 -13.44
CA ALA A 230 -4.46 1.17 -13.03
C ALA A 230 -4.64 -0.33 -12.69
N ALA A 231 -5.78 -0.71 -12.12
CA ALA A 231 -6.12 -2.11 -11.92
C ALA A 231 -6.52 -2.79 -13.25
N ALA A 232 -6.55 -4.12 -13.27
CA ALA A 232 -7.00 -4.88 -14.44
C ALA A 232 -8.47 -4.56 -14.78
N GLY A 233 -8.74 -4.24 -16.04
CA GLY A 233 -10.08 -3.88 -16.53
C GLY A 233 -10.41 -2.38 -16.46
N ASP A 234 -9.62 -1.60 -15.72
CA ASP A 234 -9.75 -0.14 -15.68
C ASP A 234 -9.00 0.52 -16.83
N THR A 235 -9.30 1.80 -17.09
CA THR A 235 -8.56 2.61 -18.07
C THR A 235 -7.10 2.78 -17.61
N PRO A 236 -6.11 2.55 -18.48
CA PRO A 236 -4.70 2.67 -18.11
C PRO A 236 -4.34 4.09 -17.62
N ALA A 237 -3.59 4.16 -16.52
CA ALA A 237 -3.09 5.41 -15.93
C ALA A 237 -1.56 5.54 -16.08
N ALA A 238 -0.99 6.70 -15.76
CA ALA A 238 0.47 6.82 -15.75
C ALA A 238 1.04 5.91 -14.65
N PRO A 239 2.17 5.23 -14.87
CA PRO A 239 2.73 4.35 -13.86
C PRO A 239 3.28 5.16 -12.67
N GLY A 240 3.32 4.52 -11.51
CA GLY A 240 4.22 4.91 -10.42
C GLY A 240 5.40 3.94 -10.30
N ASP A 241 6.32 4.25 -9.39
CA ASP A 241 7.60 3.56 -9.27
C ASP A 241 7.68 2.69 -8.00
N LEU A 242 8.15 1.46 -8.16
CA LEU A 242 8.54 0.59 -7.05
C LEU A 242 10.06 0.54 -6.93
N ASN A 243 10.59 1.13 -5.86
CA ASN A 243 12.00 0.99 -5.49
C ASN A 243 12.16 -0.13 -4.44
N ALA A 244 12.37 -1.35 -4.91
CA ALA A 244 12.60 -2.55 -4.11
C ALA A 244 13.51 -3.52 -4.89
N ALA A 245 14.20 -4.41 -4.17
CA ALA A 245 15.05 -5.42 -4.80
C ALA A 245 14.22 -6.57 -5.37
N THR A 246 13.18 -6.98 -4.65
CA THR A 246 12.39 -8.16 -5.00
C THR A 246 10.90 -7.98 -4.69
N VAL A 247 10.06 -8.54 -5.55
CA VAL A 247 8.64 -8.82 -5.31
C VAL A 247 8.46 -10.33 -5.17
N THR A 248 8.04 -10.80 -3.99
CA THR A 248 7.75 -12.22 -3.75
C THR A 248 6.25 -12.48 -3.80
N LEU A 249 5.82 -13.33 -4.73
CA LEU A 249 4.44 -13.74 -4.94
C LEU A 249 4.10 -15.03 -4.17
N GLY A 250 2.88 -15.09 -3.63
CA GLY A 250 2.32 -16.30 -3.03
C GLY A 250 3.18 -16.89 -1.91
N SER A 251 3.84 -16.03 -1.14
CA SER A 251 4.76 -16.46 -0.07
C SER A 251 4.03 -17.24 1.03
N GLY A 252 4.66 -18.30 1.55
CA GLY A 252 4.09 -19.14 2.62
C GLY A 252 4.43 -20.61 2.43
N SER A 253 4.66 -21.34 3.53
CA SER A 253 5.23 -22.71 3.51
C SER A 253 4.19 -23.85 3.45
N PHE A 254 2.90 -23.55 3.35
CA PHE A 254 1.87 -24.58 3.42
C PHE A 254 1.58 -25.16 2.03
N ASN A 255 1.97 -26.42 1.84
CA ASN A 255 2.11 -27.09 0.54
C ASN A 255 0.83 -27.24 -0.32
N LEU A 256 -0.36 -26.84 0.14
CA LEU A 256 -1.62 -27.05 -0.60
C LEU A 256 -2.58 -25.85 -0.62
N ILE A 257 -2.32 -24.80 0.17
CA ILE A 257 -3.13 -23.58 0.20
C ILE A 257 -2.16 -22.41 0.37
N ARG A 258 -1.76 -21.80 -0.73
CA ARG A 258 -0.88 -20.63 -0.71
C ARG A 258 -1.68 -19.35 -0.93
N GLY A 259 -1.04 -18.22 -0.70
CA GLY A 259 -1.59 -16.93 -1.09
C GLY A 259 -1.47 -16.74 -2.59
N LYS A 260 -2.30 -15.87 -3.14
CA LYS A 260 -2.24 -15.43 -4.53
C LYS A 260 -1.50 -14.10 -4.58
N GLY A 261 -0.34 -14.07 -5.24
CA GLY A 261 0.35 -12.83 -5.57
C GLY A 261 0.09 -12.48 -7.03
N LEU A 262 -0.27 -11.22 -7.32
CA LEU A 262 -0.49 -10.72 -8.66
C LEU A 262 0.22 -9.38 -8.86
N VAL A 263 0.99 -9.26 -9.94
CA VAL A 263 1.48 -7.97 -10.44
C VAL A 263 0.73 -7.63 -11.73
N VAL A 264 0.17 -6.43 -11.78
CA VAL A 264 -0.57 -5.91 -12.94
C VAL A 264 0.18 -4.72 -13.53
N PHE A 265 0.52 -4.81 -14.81
CA PHE A 265 0.94 -3.68 -15.61
C PHE A 265 -0.24 -3.22 -16.48
N ASN A 266 -0.89 -2.13 -16.07
CA ASN A 266 -1.94 -1.48 -16.84
C ASN A 266 -1.70 0.02 -16.84
N HIS A 267 -0.72 0.45 -17.64
CA HIS A 267 -0.29 1.84 -17.69
C HIS A 267 -0.31 2.42 -19.10
N ASN A 268 -0.10 3.73 -19.21
CA ASN A 268 -0.09 4.47 -20.49
C ASN A 268 1.28 5.05 -20.88
N SER A 269 2.35 4.78 -20.11
CA SER A 269 3.74 5.12 -20.49
C SER A 269 4.25 4.29 -21.67
N GLU A 270 5.13 4.90 -22.46
CA GLU A 270 5.82 4.33 -23.62
C GLU A 270 7.26 3.86 -23.32
N ASP A 271 7.74 4.04 -22.08
CA ASP A 271 9.15 3.85 -21.69
C ASP A 271 9.34 3.42 -20.22
N TYR A 272 8.32 2.85 -19.59
CA TYR A 272 8.39 2.45 -18.20
C TYR A 272 9.37 1.29 -17.98
N THR A 273 10.21 1.38 -16.95
CA THR A 273 11.17 0.33 -16.58
C THR A 273 10.84 -0.26 -15.22
N PHE A 274 10.74 -1.59 -15.14
CA PHE A 274 10.59 -2.33 -13.90
C PHE A 274 11.81 -3.22 -13.66
N SER A 275 12.50 -3.00 -12.55
CA SER A 275 13.81 -3.64 -12.27
C SER A 275 13.81 -4.65 -11.12
N ALA A 276 12.77 -4.67 -10.28
CA ALA A 276 12.72 -5.62 -9.18
C ALA A 276 12.65 -7.07 -9.71
N ASP A 277 13.39 -7.97 -9.07
CA ASP A 277 13.24 -9.40 -9.30
C ASP A 277 11.82 -9.83 -8.86
N ILE A 278 11.18 -10.73 -9.61
CA ILE A 278 9.85 -11.24 -9.26
C ILE A 278 10.00 -12.74 -9.04
N ASP A 279 9.80 -13.21 -7.82
CA ASP A 279 9.96 -14.62 -7.46
C ASP A 279 8.75 -15.14 -6.66
N GLY A 280 8.75 -16.42 -6.34
CA GLY A 280 7.66 -17.11 -5.65
C GLY A 280 6.66 -17.71 -6.64
N ILE A 281 5.41 -17.84 -6.21
CA ILE A 281 4.34 -18.47 -6.99
C ILE A 281 3.22 -17.47 -7.15
N GLY A 282 2.93 -17.08 -8.39
CA GLY A 282 1.87 -16.14 -8.67
C GLY A 282 1.88 -15.69 -10.12
N ASP A 283 1.17 -14.62 -10.38
CA ASP A 283 0.85 -14.18 -11.73
C ASP A 283 1.41 -12.78 -12.00
N VAL A 284 1.83 -12.55 -13.24
CA VAL A 284 2.14 -11.23 -13.81
C VAL A 284 1.25 -11.07 -15.04
N ASP A 285 0.39 -10.06 -15.03
CA ASP A 285 -0.48 -9.73 -16.16
C ASP A 285 -0.10 -8.38 -16.77
N VAL A 286 0.05 -8.35 -18.09
CA VAL A 286 0.35 -7.12 -18.86
C VAL A 286 -0.86 -6.77 -19.74
N TYR A 287 -1.42 -5.58 -19.55
CA TYR A 287 -2.62 -5.11 -20.25
C TYR A 287 -2.36 -3.92 -21.18
N SER A 288 -1.52 -2.97 -20.79
CA SER A 288 -1.30 -1.73 -21.53
C SER A 288 0.05 -1.09 -21.22
N GLY A 289 0.51 -0.23 -22.12
CA GLY A 289 1.76 0.52 -22.00
C GLY A 289 2.96 -0.26 -22.53
N VAL A 290 4.13 0.35 -22.46
CA VAL A 290 5.41 -0.29 -22.78
C VAL A 290 6.20 -0.50 -21.50
N THR A 291 6.37 -1.75 -21.08
CA THR A 291 7.13 -2.13 -19.89
C THR A 291 8.45 -2.77 -20.30
N THR A 292 9.57 -2.17 -19.91
CA THR A 292 10.90 -2.79 -19.96
C THR A 292 11.18 -3.51 -18.66
N TYR A 293 11.23 -4.83 -18.68
CA TYR A 293 11.58 -5.65 -17.53
C TYR A 293 13.06 -6.01 -17.55
N THR A 294 13.78 -5.61 -16.51
CA THR A 294 15.24 -5.82 -16.37
C THR A 294 15.64 -6.78 -15.27
N GLY A 295 14.69 -7.15 -14.40
CA GLY A 295 14.92 -8.10 -13.30
C GLY A 295 14.93 -9.57 -13.73
N THR A 296 15.04 -10.45 -12.75
CA THR A 296 14.92 -11.89 -12.90
C THR A 296 13.54 -12.35 -12.45
N MET A 297 12.84 -13.07 -13.33
CA MET A 297 11.56 -13.67 -13.03
C MET A 297 11.71 -15.16 -12.69
N GLY A 298 11.20 -15.54 -11.53
CA GLY A 298 11.27 -16.89 -10.98
C GLY A 298 10.49 -17.91 -11.80
N SER A 299 10.89 -19.17 -11.65
CA SER A 299 10.39 -20.32 -12.42
C SER A 299 8.90 -20.61 -12.25
N ASN A 300 8.33 -20.23 -11.11
CA ASN A 300 6.92 -20.50 -10.77
C ASN A 300 6.04 -19.25 -10.91
N VAL A 301 6.55 -18.21 -11.57
CA VAL A 301 5.78 -17.01 -11.90
C VAL A 301 5.17 -17.18 -13.29
N THR A 302 3.85 -17.13 -13.37
CA THR A 302 3.13 -17.20 -14.64
C THR A 302 2.98 -15.80 -15.22
N THR A 303 3.57 -15.54 -16.39
CA THR A 303 3.40 -14.26 -17.08
C THR A 303 2.47 -14.37 -18.26
N THR A 304 1.42 -13.56 -18.28
CA THR A 304 0.47 -13.49 -19.39
C THR A 304 0.43 -12.07 -19.95
N LEU A 305 0.79 -11.94 -21.23
CA LEU A 305 0.65 -10.70 -21.98
C LEU A 305 -0.72 -10.74 -22.67
N ARG A 306 -1.58 -9.79 -22.31
CA ARG A 306 -2.95 -9.64 -22.83
C ARG A 306 -3.08 -8.42 -23.72
N GLY A 307 -2.15 -7.47 -23.58
CA GLY A 307 -2.05 -6.24 -24.34
C GLY A 307 -0.73 -5.52 -24.04
N GLY A 308 -0.60 -4.27 -24.47
CA GLY A 308 0.63 -3.49 -24.30
C GLY A 308 1.85 -4.08 -25.02
N THR A 309 3.04 -3.59 -24.67
CA THR A 309 4.33 -4.10 -25.12
C THR A 309 5.19 -4.42 -23.90
N PHE A 310 5.72 -5.64 -23.85
CA PHE A 310 6.65 -6.07 -22.82
C PHE A 310 8.02 -6.33 -23.44
N ILE A 311 9.03 -5.57 -23.01
CA ILE A 311 10.42 -5.69 -23.45
C ILE A 311 11.19 -6.42 -22.36
N LEU A 312 11.53 -7.68 -22.61
CA LEU A 312 12.32 -8.51 -21.72
C LEU A 312 13.81 -8.27 -21.97
N ASN A 313 14.44 -7.44 -21.12
CA ASN A 313 15.90 -7.29 -21.06
C ASN A 313 16.53 -8.18 -19.98
N GLY A 314 15.74 -8.60 -18.99
CA GLY A 314 16.14 -9.54 -17.95
C GLY A 314 15.97 -11.01 -18.36
N SER A 315 15.57 -11.86 -17.42
CA SER A 315 15.35 -13.28 -17.68
C SER A 315 14.04 -13.81 -17.11
N MET A 316 13.40 -14.74 -17.83
CA MET A 316 12.21 -15.45 -17.36
C MET A 316 12.15 -16.86 -17.95
N GLU A 317 11.52 -17.81 -17.25
CA GLU A 317 11.44 -19.21 -17.71
C GLU A 317 10.30 -19.47 -18.69
N SER A 318 9.15 -18.82 -18.50
CA SER A 318 8.00 -19.01 -19.38
C SER A 318 7.13 -17.77 -19.49
N ALA A 319 6.59 -17.54 -20.69
CA ALA A 319 5.61 -16.49 -20.97
C ALA A 319 4.46 -17.05 -21.81
N THR A 320 3.27 -16.49 -21.62
CA THR A 320 2.14 -16.65 -22.55
C THR A 320 1.87 -15.32 -23.23
N LEU A 321 2.01 -15.31 -24.57
CA LEU A 321 1.69 -14.16 -25.41
C LEU A 321 0.28 -14.35 -25.99
N ASN A 322 -0.70 -13.63 -25.44
CA ASN A 322 -2.12 -13.69 -25.78
C ASN A 322 -2.68 -12.29 -26.07
N GLY A 323 -1.95 -11.51 -26.88
CA GLY A 323 -2.24 -10.13 -27.20
C GLY A 323 -1.05 -9.21 -26.96
N GLY A 324 -1.05 -8.04 -27.58
CA GLY A 324 0.04 -7.07 -27.44
C GLY A 324 1.34 -7.48 -28.13
N GLY A 325 2.47 -7.06 -27.57
CA GLY A 325 3.82 -7.32 -28.07
C GLY A 325 4.78 -7.86 -27.00
N LEU A 326 5.59 -8.86 -27.34
CA LEU A 326 6.71 -9.36 -26.54
C LEU A 326 8.01 -9.17 -27.33
N TYR A 327 8.96 -8.40 -26.79
CA TYR A 327 10.29 -8.21 -27.36
C TYR A 327 11.34 -8.83 -26.45
N ILE A 328 12.07 -9.83 -26.96
CA ILE A 328 13.02 -10.62 -26.16
C ILE A 328 14.45 -10.18 -26.50
N ASN A 329 15.07 -9.44 -25.58
CA ASN A 329 16.47 -9.04 -25.67
C ASN A 329 17.35 -9.80 -24.67
N GLY A 330 16.77 -10.26 -23.56
CA GLY A 330 17.41 -11.11 -22.58
C GLY A 330 17.13 -12.60 -22.85
N SER A 331 16.78 -13.34 -21.79
CA SER A 331 16.58 -14.79 -21.84
C SER A 331 15.15 -15.20 -21.56
N LEU A 332 14.53 -15.92 -22.50
CA LEU A 332 13.24 -16.58 -22.32
C LEU A 332 13.39 -18.09 -22.54
N GLY A 333 12.99 -18.89 -21.56
CA GLY A 333 13.03 -20.35 -21.67
C GLY A 333 12.01 -20.91 -22.68
N SER A 334 10.72 -20.74 -22.38
CA SER A 334 9.60 -21.24 -23.19
C SER A 334 8.56 -20.16 -23.47
N LEU A 335 7.92 -20.25 -24.63
CA LEU A 335 6.88 -19.31 -25.04
C LEU A 335 5.64 -20.07 -25.51
N THR A 336 4.50 -19.77 -24.87
CA THR A 336 3.18 -20.12 -25.41
C THR A 336 2.68 -18.94 -26.23
N PHE A 337 2.81 -19.01 -27.56
CA PHE A 337 2.35 -17.97 -28.47
C PHE A 337 0.92 -18.27 -28.92
N GLN A 338 -0.05 -17.43 -28.53
CA GLN A 338 -1.47 -17.56 -28.89
C GLN A 338 -1.92 -16.45 -29.86
N SER A 339 -1.51 -15.21 -29.62
CA SER A 339 -1.78 -14.07 -30.50
C SER A 339 -0.89 -12.87 -30.13
N GLY A 340 -0.69 -11.93 -31.07
CA GLY A 340 0.08 -10.70 -30.84
C GLY A 340 1.33 -10.60 -31.71
N THR A 341 2.29 -9.81 -31.25
CA THR A 341 3.57 -9.55 -31.92
C THR A 341 4.72 -10.12 -31.10
N LEU A 342 5.57 -10.93 -31.72
CA LEU A 342 6.83 -11.40 -31.12
C LEU A 342 7.99 -10.77 -31.87
N GLY A 343 8.95 -10.19 -31.15
CA GLY A 343 10.17 -9.61 -31.72
C GLY A 343 11.35 -9.67 -30.75
N GLY A 344 12.40 -8.92 -31.06
CA GLY A 344 13.62 -8.82 -30.26
C GLY A 344 14.80 -9.59 -30.84
N ASN A 345 15.90 -9.57 -30.10
CA ASN A 345 17.20 -10.08 -30.54
C ASN A 345 17.41 -11.57 -30.27
N THR A 346 16.52 -12.19 -29.47
CA THR A 346 16.61 -13.59 -29.07
C THR A 346 15.34 -14.35 -29.46
N ILE A 347 15.49 -15.55 -30.00
CA ILE A 347 14.37 -16.43 -30.35
C ILE A 347 14.25 -17.54 -29.29
N PRO A 348 13.09 -17.73 -28.64
CA PRO A 348 12.87 -18.82 -27.71
C PRO A 348 12.83 -20.17 -28.43
N PHE A 349 13.29 -21.24 -27.77
CA PHE A 349 13.33 -22.57 -28.38
C PHE A 349 11.92 -23.16 -28.54
N GLY A 350 11.61 -23.65 -29.76
CA GLY A 350 10.50 -24.58 -29.99
C GLY A 350 9.08 -24.04 -29.74
N PHE A 351 8.70 -22.92 -30.36
CA PHE A 351 7.34 -22.37 -30.30
C PHE A 351 6.59 -22.54 -31.64
N THR A 352 5.26 -22.60 -31.55
CA THR A 352 4.36 -22.58 -32.72
C THR A 352 3.91 -21.15 -32.98
N VAL A 353 3.94 -20.70 -34.24
CA VAL A 353 3.39 -19.40 -34.64
C VAL A 353 1.92 -19.57 -35.03
N PRO A 354 0.96 -18.99 -34.29
CA PRO A 354 -0.46 -19.05 -34.65
C PRO A 354 -0.74 -18.24 -35.91
N SER A 355 -1.69 -18.71 -36.72
CA SER A 355 -2.18 -17.98 -37.90
C SER A 355 -2.63 -16.58 -37.51
N GLY A 356 -2.17 -15.56 -38.25
CA GLY A 356 -2.50 -14.15 -38.01
C GLY A 356 -1.62 -13.43 -36.99
N SER A 357 -0.63 -14.11 -36.41
CA SER A 357 0.37 -13.48 -35.52
C SER A 357 1.50 -12.82 -36.31
N VAL A 358 2.19 -11.85 -35.69
CA VAL A 358 3.29 -11.11 -36.32
C VAL A 358 4.62 -11.50 -35.69
N LEU A 359 5.60 -11.83 -36.55
CA LEU A 359 7.02 -11.86 -36.18
C LEU A 359 7.65 -10.55 -36.64
N ALA A 360 8.01 -9.69 -35.69
CA ALA A 360 8.72 -8.45 -35.98
C ALA A 360 10.22 -8.75 -36.12
N PRO A 361 10.91 -8.14 -37.10
CA PRO A 361 12.38 -8.21 -37.14
C PRO A 361 12.96 -7.58 -35.87
N GLY A 362 14.02 -8.21 -35.34
CA GLY A 362 14.86 -7.65 -34.28
C GLY A 362 15.75 -6.52 -34.77
#